data_AF-A0A967L8I8-F1
#
_entry.id   AF-A0A967L8I8-F1
#
_cell.length_a   1.000
_cell.length_b   1.000
_cell.length_c   1.000
_cell.angle_alpha   90.00
_cell.angle_beta   90.00
_cell.angle_gamma   90.00
#
_symmetry.space_group_name_H-M   'P 1'
#
loop_
_entity.id
_entity.type
_entity.pdbx_description
1 polymer ?
#
loop_
_entity_poly.entity_id
_entity_poly.type
_entity_poly.pdbx_seq_one_letter_code
_entity_poly.pdbx_strand_id
1 'polypeptide(L)'
;THTLAALRVSRLANAVSRLHGDVSRKMWGGCEPICPITHITNAQNKKYWADAELDTARATVDLAQLQKHKRTLKERLFQTVADQTGRLFDPDVLTIVWARRFAEYKRADLITRDRERFQALLGNSEHPVQIIWAGKPYPKDQGAIDLFNHLVHLTQDHGNAAVLVGYELALSKLLKDGADVWLNTPVVTREASGTSGMSAAMNGAVNLSTYDGWMCEFARDGDNSFVVPPPPADARHQERDLHDLRATYHILEDKILPTYYERPGEWWNLVLNSMNDVVPFFDSDRMAAEYYQDLYDAPFHPGEARNREAVAGEPAGTA
;
A
#
# COMPACT_ATOMS: atom_id res chain seq x y z
N THR A 1 2.98 -7.11 -28.58
CA THR A 1 3.57 -6.88 -27.24
C THR A 1 3.82 -8.22 -26.57
N HIS A 2 4.83 -8.33 -25.69
CA HIS A 2 5.14 -9.59 -25.00
C HIS A 2 3.96 -10.14 -24.17
N THR A 3 3.17 -9.25 -23.56
CA THR A 3 1.96 -9.63 -22.78
C THR A 3 0.91 -10.31 -23.63
N LEU A 4 0.61 -9.79 -24.83
CA LEU A 4 -0.40 -10.39 -25.70
C LEU A 4 0.04 -11.77 -26.19
N ALA A 5 1.33 -11.95 -26.47
CA ALA A 5 1.86 -13.26 -26.81
C ALA A 5 1.67 -14.25 -25.65
N ALA A 6 1.99 -13.85 -24.41
CA ALA A 6 1.77 -14.68 -23.22
C ALA A 6 0.29 -15.05 -23.03
N LEU A 7 -0.62 -14.08 -23.15
CA LEU A 7 -2.07 -14.33 -23.04
C LEU A 7 -2.61 -15.28 -24.13
N ARG A 8 -1.98 -15.34 -25.30
CA ARG A 8 -2.37 -16.23 -26.39
C ARG A 8 -1.88 -17.67 -26.23
N VAL A 9 -0.72 -17.86 -25.60
CA VAL A 9 -0.11 -19.20 -25.43
C VAL A 9 -0.41 -19.82 -24.07
N SER A 10 -0.83 -19.03 -23.08
CA SER A 10 -1.24 -19.51 -21.76
C SER A 10 -2.63 -20.14 -21.80
N ARG A 11 -2.87 -21.07 -20.86
CA ARG A 11 -4.19 -21.65 -20.62
C ARG A 11 -5.09 -20.72 -19.80
N LEU A 12 -4.53 -20.14 -18.74
CA LEU A 12 -5.15 -19.19 -17.83
C LEU A 12 -4.13 -18.11 -17.47
N ALA A 13 -4.61 -16.95 -17.08
CA ALA A 13 -3.82 -15.89 -16.48
C ALA A 13 -4.54 -15.35 -15.24
N ASN A 14 -3.78 -14.86 -14.25
CA ASN A 14 -4.36 -14.26 -13.05
C ASN A 14 -3.84 -12.84 -12.83
N ALA A 15 -4.73 -11.96 -12.39
CA ALA A 15 -4.37 -10.72 -11.74
C ALA A 15 -4.01 -10.96 -10.26
N VAL A 16 -3.51 -9.91 -9.60
CA VAL A 16 -2.97 -9.93 -8.22
C VAL A 16 -3.85 -9.23 -7.17
N SER A 17 -5.03 -8.79 -7.59
CA SER A 17 -6.14 -8.30 -6.78
C SER A 17 -7.41 -8.38 -7.62
N ARG A 18 -8.57 -8.27 -6.97
CA ARG A 18 -9.86 -8.25 -7.70
C ARG A 18 -9.95 -7.10 -8.69
N LEU A 19 -9.68 -5.86 -8.25
CA LEU A 19 -9.74 -4.67 -9.10
C LEU A 19 -8.76 -4.76 -10.27
N HIS A 20 -7.55 -5.28 -10.03
CA HIS A 20 -6.58 -5.49 -11.11
C HIS A 20 -7.09 -6.52 -12.14
N GLY A 21 -7.87 -7.52 -11.72
CA GLY A 21 -8.55 -8.45 -12.63
C GLY A 21 -9.55 -7.75 -13.54
N ASP A 22 -10.38 -6.86 -12.99
CA ASP A 22 -11.35 -6.08 -13.76
C ASP A 22 -10.66 -5.16 -14.77
N VAL A 23 -9.62 -4.44 -14.32
CA VAL A 23 -8.80 -3.57 -15.19
C VAL A 23 -8.14 -4.38 -16.30
N SER A 24 -7.57 -5.56 -15.98
CA SER A 24 -6.90 -6.42 -16.96
C SER A 24 -7.87 -6.95 -18.02
N ARG A 25 -9.05 -7.45 -17.62
CA ARG A 25 -10.07 -7.91 -18.58
C ARG A 25 -10.53 -6.78 -19.50
N LYS A 26 -10.74 -5.58 -18.96
CA LYS A 26 -11.10 -4.41 -19.78
C LYS A 26 -9.97 -4.02 -20.75
N MET A 27 -8.72 -4.05 -20.29
CA MET A 27 -7.55 -3.69 -21.10
C MET A 27 -7.34 -4.63 -22.28
N TRP A 28 -7.54 -5.94 -22.08
CA TRP A 28 -7.22 -6.97 -23.08
C TRP A 28 -8.44 -7.53 -23.82
N GLY A 29 -9.67 -7.17 -23.44
CA GLY A 29 -10.89 -7.72 -24.01
C GLY A 29 -11.06 -7.52 -25.53
N GLY A 30 -10.37 -6.53 -26.13
CA GLY A 30 -10.37 -6.32 -27.58
C GLY A 30 -9.33 -7.13 -28.36
N CYS A 31 -8.55 -8.01 -27.71
CA CYS A 31 -7.38 -8.66 -28.31
C CYS A 31 -7.56 -10.16 -28.61
N GLU A 32 -8.80 -10.64 -28.70
CA GLU A 32 -9.11 -12.05 -28.91
C GLU A 32 -8.39 -12.66 -30.15
N PRO A 33 -8.00 -13.95 -30.10
CA PRO A 33 -8.11 -14.85 -28.96
C PRO A 33 -7.11 -14.52 -27.83
N ILE A 34 -7.54 -14.65 -26.58
CA ILE A 34 -6.71 -14.64 -25.36
C ILE A 34 -7.23 -15.66 -24.35
N CYS A 35 -6.41 -16.09 -23.41
CA CYS A 35 -6.85 -16.94 -22.30
C CYS A 35 -7.76 -16.18 -21.32
N PRO A 36 -8.60 -16.90 -20.54
CA PRO A 36 -9.33 -16.30 -19.43
C PRO A 36 -8.39 -15.63 -18.42
N ILE A 37 -8.79 -14.44 -17.95
CA ILE A 37 -8.08 -13.68 -16.91
C ILE A 37 -8.89 -13.73 -15.61
N THR A 38 -8.39 -14.43 -14.60
CA THR A 38 -8.93 -14.51 -13.23
C THR A 38 -8.18 -13.56 -12.28
N HIS A 39 -8.24 -13.79 -10.97
CA HIS A 39 -7.40 -13.12 -9.98
C HIS A 39 -7.06 -14.06 -8.83
N ILE A 40 -5.86 -13.91 -8.28
CA ILE A 40 -5.42 -14.50 -7.01
C ILE A 40 -4.80 -13.35 -6.23
N THR A 41 -5.41 -12.96 -5.12
CA THR A 41 -5.02 -11.73 -4.43
C THR A 41 -3.69 -11.92 -3.72
N ASN A 42 -2.75 -11.00 -3.94
CA ASN A 42 -1.44 -11.07 -3.28
C ASN A 42 -1.57 -11.07 -1.75
N ALA A 43 -0.53 -11.58 -1.11
CA ALA A 43 -0.47 -11.75 0.33
C ALA A 43 0.94 -11.46 0.86
N GLN A 44 1.10 -11.56 2.18
CA GLN A 44 2.39 -11.54 2.85
C GLN A 44 2.53 -12.71 3.81
N ASN A 45 3.76 -13.13 4.04
CA ASN A 45 4.03 -14.16 5.04
C ASN A 45 3.95 -13.55 6.45
N LYS A 46 2.89 -13.86 7.20
CA LYS A 46 2.70 -13.33 8.55
C LYS A 46 3.88 -13.67 9.46
N LYS A 47 4.37 -14.92 9.40
CA LYS A 47 5.46 -15.40 10.26
C LYS A 47 6.75 -14.58 10.13
N TYR A 48 7.04 -14.07 8.93
CA TYR A 48 8.20 -13.22 8.68
C TYR A 48 7.93 -11.76 9.06
N TRP A 49 6.77 -11.22 8.67
CA TRP A 49 6.52 -9.78 8.78
C TRP A 49 5.94 -9.33 10.11
N ALA A 50 5.10 -10.14 10.75
CA ALA A 50 4.48 -9.76 12.02
C ALA A 50 5.49 -9.85 13.16
N ASP A 51 5.55 -8.81 13.98
CA ASP A 51 6.23 -8.86 15.27
C ASP A 51 5.49 -9.82 16.22
N ALA A 52 6.23 -10.75 16.81
CA ALA A 52 5.66 -11.82 17.62
C ALA A 52 5.01 -11.33 18.92
N GLU A 53 5.57 -10.29 19.54
CA GLU A 53 5.03 -9.72 20.78
C GLU A 53 3.77 -8.89 20.49
N LEU A 54 3.74 -8.12 19.39
CA LEU A 54 2.51 -7.46 18.93
C LEU A 54 1.42 -8.47 18.60
N ASP A 55 1.74 -9.53 17.85
CA ASP A 55 0.74 -10.54 17.48
C ASP A 55 0.21 -11.31 18.70
N THR A 56 1.07 -11.57 19.69
CA THR A 56 0.66 -12.19 20.96
C THR A 56 -0.28 -11.26 21.73
N ALA A 57 0.09 -9.99 21.91
CA ALA A 57 -0.72 -9.00 22.62
C ALA A 57 -2.09 -8.79 21.93
N ARG A 58 -2.11 -8.75 20.59
CA ARG A 58 -3.35 -8.74 19.80
C ARG A 58 -4.21 -9.98 20.08
N ALA A 59 -3.61 -11.18 20.03
CA ALA A 59 -4.34 -12.43 20.20
C ALA A 59 -4.96 -12.58 21.60
N THR A 60 -4.31 -12.02 22.64
CA THR A 60 -4.83 -12.01 24.01
C THR A 60 -5.61 -10.74 24.36
N VAL A 61 -5.76 -9.80 23.41
CA VAL A 61 -6.40 -8.49 23.61
C VAL A 61 -5.77 -7.70 24.77
N ASP A 62 -4.45 -7.83 24.95
CA ASP A 62 -3.69 -7.08 25.95
C ASP A 62 -3.26 -5.73 25.35
N LEU A 63 -4.17 -4.75 25.44
CA LEU A 63 -3.95 -3.40 24.91
C LEU A 63 -2.76 -2.68 25.56
N ALA A 64 -2.51 -2.92 26.85
CA ALA A 64 -1.40 -2.28 27.55
C ALA A 64 -0.05 -2.80 27.03
N GLN A 65 0.07 -4.11 26.83
CA GLN A 65 1.27 -4.70 26.23
C GLN A 65 1.42 -4.30 24.76
N LEU A 66 0.33 -4.25 23.99
CA LEU A 66 0.34 -3.81 22.60
C LEU A 66 0.87 -2.38 22.46
N GLN A 67 0.36 -1.45 23.29
CA GLN A 67 0.79 -0.06 23.37
C GLN A 67 2.26 0.07 23.73
N LYS A 68 2.66 -0.57 24.83
CA LYS A 68 4.04 -0.52 25.34
C LYS A 68 5.03 -1.06 24.32
N HIS A 69 4.72 -2.19 23.69
CA HIS A 69 5.61 -2.79 22.71
C HIS A 69 5.66 -1.99 21.41
N LYS A 70 4.52 -1.46 20.94
CA LYS A 70 4.48 -0.55 19.79
C LYS A 70 5.39 0.67 20.01
N ARG A 71 5.34 1.27 21.21
CA ARG A 71 6.23 2.37 21.61
C ARG A 71 7.71 1.98 21.54
N THR A 72 8.07 0.78 22.00
CA THR A 72 9.44 0.25 21.93
C THR A 72 9.91 0.06 20.48
N LEU A 73 9.02 -0.40 19.60
CA LEU A 73 9.31 -0.54 18.17
C LEU A 73 9.52 0.82 17.49
N LYS A 74 8.76 1.85 17.89
CA LYS A 74 8.98 3.24 17.46
C LYS A 74 10.35 3.74 17.86
N GLU A 75 10.78 3.54 19.10
CA GLU A 75 12.12 3.94 19.56
C GLU A 75 13.24 3.32 18.71
N ARG A 76 13.11 2.04 18.33
CA ARG A 76 14.08 1.36 17.45
C ARG A 76 14.14 1.98 16.06
N LEU A 77 12.98 2.30 15.47
CA LEU A 77 12.92 3.01 14.20
C LEU A 77 13.55 4.41 14.33
N PHE A 78 13.28 5.11 15.42
CA PHE A 78 13.72 6.49 15.61
C PHE A 78 15.21 6.59 15.90
N GLN A 79 15.84 5.55 16.43
CA GLN A 79 17.30 5.45 16.43
C GLN A 79 17.86 5.50 14.99
N THR A 80 17.24 4.77 14.05
CA THR A 80 17.66 4.81 12.64
C THR A 80 17.41 6.18 12.01
N VAL A 81 16.31 6.84 12.38
CA VAL A 81 16.04 8.23 11.95
C VAL A 81 17.14 9.17 12.46
N ALA A 82 17.47 9.11 13.74
CA ALA A 82 18.52 9.92 14.34
C ALA A 82 19.89 9.66 13.70
N ASP A 83 20.25 8.38 13.50
CA ASP A 83 21.53 7.99 12.91
C ASP A 83 21.69 8.47 11.47
N GLN A 84 20.62 8.45 10.67
CA GLN A 84 20.68 8.87 9.25
C GLN A 84 20.52 10.38 9.05
N THR A 85 19.76 11.05 9.91
CA THR A 85 19.28 12.42 9.63
C THR A 85 19.58 13.44 10.74
N GLY A 86 20.04 12.99 11.91
CA GLY A 86 20.23 13.84 13.09
C GLY A 86 18.93 14.32 13.74
N ARG A 87 17.77 13.80 13.32
CA ARG A 87 16.45 14.17 13.86
C ARG A 87 16.09 13.30 15.05
N LEU A 88 15.60 13.93 16.12
CA LEU A 88 15.14 13.26 17.33
C LEU A 88 13.61 13.20 17.30
N PHE A 89 13.09 12.02 16.98
CA PHE A 89 11.64 11.77 16.98
C PHE A 89 11.19 11.26 18.36
N ASP A 90 9.99 11.65 18.76
CA ASP A 90 9.34 11.25 20.00
C ASP A 90 8.43 10.01 19.76
N PRO A 91 8.66 8.88 20.47
CA PRO A 91 7.83 7.67 20.36
C PRO A 91 6.37 7.85 20.75
N ASP A 92 6.01 8.92 21.45
CA ASP A 92 4.63 9.19 21.88
C ASP A 92 3.85 10.05 20.85
N VAL A 93 4.52 10.60 19.84
CA VAL A 93 3.91 11.40 18.75
C VAL A 93 3.48 10.53 17.56
N LEU A 94 2.29 10.78 17.01
CA LEU A 94 1.76 10.10 15.82
C LEU A 94 2.78 10.13 14.67
N THR A 95 3.13 8.95 14.18
CA THR A 95 4.13 8.80 13.11
C THR A 95 3.51 8.23 11.84
N ILE A 96 3.51 9.05 10.80
CA ILE A 96 3.05 8.71 9.46
C ILE A 96 4.23 8.24 8.63
N VAL A 97 4.11 7.07 8.01
CA VAL A 97 5.14 6.52 7.15
C VAL A 97 4.63 6.34 5.72
N TRP A 98 5.37 6.91 4.77
CA TRP A 98 5.25 6.60 3.36
C TRP A 98 6.52 5.84 2.95
N ALA A 99 6.41 4.56 2.59
CA ALA A 99 7.60 3.81 2.18
C ALA A 99 7.37 2.82 1.02
N ARG A 100 8.02 3.08 -0.12
CA ARG A 100 7.87 2.32 -1.36
C ARG A 100 8.80 2.86 -2.46
N ARG A 101 8.90 2.15 -3.59
CA ARG A 101 9.59 2.68 -4.78
C ARG A 101 9.05 4.06 -5.14
N PHE A 102 9.92 4.98 -5.55
CA PHE A 102 9.49 6.25 -6.08
C PHE A 102 9.06 6.07 -7.53
N ALA A 103 7.85 6.53 -7.83
CA ALA A 103 7.24 6.55 -9.16
C ALA A 103 6.15 7.62 -9.18
N GLU A 104 5.97 8.31 -10.30
CA GLU A 104 5.03 9.42 -10.45
C GLU A 104 3.62 9.07 -9.95
N TYR A 105 3.10 7.92 -10.36
CA TYR A 105 1.75 7.50 -10.01
C TYR A 105 1.56 7.19 -8.51
N LYS A 106 2.64 6.99 -7.74
CA LYS A 106 2.57 6.71 -6.29
C LYS A 106 2.45 7.97 -5.43
N ARG A 107 2.69 9.15 -6.03
CA ARG A 107 2.48 10.49 -5.44
C ARG A 107 3.04 10.61 -4.02
N ALA A 108 4.35 10.41 -3.87
CA ALA A 108 5.05 10.51 -2.59
C ALA A 108 4.96 11.90 -1.95
N ASP A 109 4.88 12.91 -2.81
CA ASP A 109 4.73 14.33 -2.50
C ASP A 109 3.27 14.77 -2.34
N LEU A 110 2.27 13.88 -2.43
CA LEU A 110 0.86 14.33 -2.49
C LEU A 110 0.55 15.35 -1.38
N ILE A 111 0.84 14.98 -0.13
CA ILE A 111 0.61 15.81 1.06
C ILE A 111 1.57 17.01 1.18
N THR A 112 2.58 17.14 0.33
CA THR A 112 3.52 18.28 0.37
C THR A 112 3.19 19.34 -0.68
N ARG A 113 2.26 19.04 -1.60
CA ARG A 113 1.84 19.94 -2.68
C ARG A 113 1.09 21.18 -2.19
N ASP A 114 0.40 21.08 -1.05
CA ASP A 114 -0.14 22.23 -0.34
C ASP A 114 0.82 22.64 0.78
N ARG A 115 1.73 23.57 0.46
CA ARG A 115 2.81 23.97 1.36
C ARG A 115 2.29 24.57 2.67
N GLU A 116 1.21 25.36 2.60
CA GLU A 116 0.65 26.03 3.77
C GLU A 116 0.05 24.99 4.73
N ARG A 117 -0.77 24.07 4.22
CA ARG A 117 -1.36 23.01 5.05
C ARG A 117 -0.30 22.02 5.54
N PHE A 118 0.74 21.74 4.75
CA PHE A 118 1.84 20.88 5.19
C PHE A 118 2.62 21.49 6.35
N GLN A 119 2.93 22.79 6.27
CA GLN A 119 3.59 23.52 7.35
C GLN A 119 2.70 23.61 8.59
N ALA A 120 1.40 23.86 8.42
CA ALA A 120 0.44 23.87 9.52
C ALA A 120 0.35 22.49 10.21
N LEU A 121 0.32 21.40 9.44
CA LEU A 121 0.30 20.02 9.96
C LEU A 121 1.54 19.72 10.80
N LEU A 122 2.74 20.06 10.31
CA LEU A 122 3.99 19.83 11.04
C LEU A 122 4.20 20.79 12.23
N GLY A 123 3.58 21.98 12.19
CA GLY A 123 3.65 22.98 13.24
C GLY A 123 2.56 22.87 14.32
N ASN A 124 1.69 21.87 14.22
CA ASN A 124 0.58 21.70 15.15
C ASN A 124 1.11 21.20 16.52
N SER A 125 1.00 22.04 17.55
CA SER A 125 1.42 21.68 18.92
C SER A 125 0.36 20.92 19.73
N GLU A 126 -0.91 21.02 19.35
CA GLU A 126 -2.01 20.31 20.02
C GLU A 126 -2.08 18.85 19.56
N HIS A 127 -1.92 18.64 18.24
CA HIS A 127 -1.88 17.33 17.60
C HIS A 127 -0.58 17.18 16.80
N PRO A 128 0.57 16.97 17.46
CA PRO A 128 1.86 16.89 16.77
C PRO A 128 1.92 15.73 15.77
N VAL A 129 2.70 15.86 14.71
CA VAL A 129 2.85 14.81 13.71
C VAL A 129 4.32 14.64 13.35
N GLN A 130 4.73 13.41 13.14
CA GLN A 130 6.02 13.04 12.57
C GLN A 130 5.82 12.32 11.24
N ILE A 131 6.62 12.63 10.23
CA ILE A 131 6.48 12.02 8.91
C ILE A 131 7.80 11.45 8.41
N ILE A 132 7.78 10.19 7.99
CA ILE A 132 8.93 9.49 7.43
C ILE A 132 8.62 9.08 5.99
N TRP A 133 9.48 9.47 5.06
CA TRP A 133 9.55 8.88 3.73
C TRP A 133 10.71 7.90 3.64
N ALA A 134 10.51 6.81 2.91
CA ALA A 134 11.60 5.91 2.55
C ALA A 134 11.34 5.24 1.19
N GLY A 135 12.41 4.90 0.49
CA GLY A 135 12.27 4.25 -0.81
C GLY A 135 13.48 4.46 -1.69
N LYS A 136 13.40 3.90 -2.90
CA LYS A 136 14.43 4.05 -3.92
C LYS A 136 13.81 4.54 -5.22
N PRO A 137 14.29 5.64 -5.81
CA PRO A 137 13.99 5.97 -7.19
C PRO A 137 14.71 5.01 -8.14
N TYR A 138 14.13 4.76 -9.30
CA TYR A 138 14.81 3.98 -10.34
C TYR A 138 15.94 4.84 -10.95
N PRO A 139 17.17 4.33 -11.15
CA PRO A 139 18.30 5.15 -11.58
C PRO A 139 18.15 5.88 -12.92
N LYS A 140 17.20 5.46 -13.78
CA LYS A 140 16.93 6.13 -15.07
C LYS A 140 15.60 6.90 -15.09
N ASP A 141 14.90 6.97 -13.97
CA ASP A 141 13.66 7.75 -13.83
C ASP A 141 14.00 9.09 -13.17
N GLN A 142 14.29 10.10 -14.01
CA GLN A 142 14.68 11.41 -13.52
C GLN A 142 13.57 12.05 -12.66
N GLY A 143 12.30 11.86 -13.03
CA GLY A 143 11.18 12.40 -12.26
C GLY A 143 11.10 11.80 -10.86
N ALA A 144 11.34 10.49 -10.72
CA ALA A 144 11.40 9.84 -9.41
C ALA A 144 12.60 10.33 -8.57
N ILE A 145 13.75 10.58 -9.20
CA ILE A 145 14.96 11.12 -8.54
C ILE A 145 14.71 12.55 -8.06
N ASP A 146 14.13 13.41 -8.91
CA ASP A 146 13.83 14.79 -8.57
C ASP A 146 12.81 14.88 -7.44
N LEU A 147 11.78 14.02 -7.46
CA LEU A 147 10.80 13.88 -6.38
C LEU A 147 11.47 13.47 -5.06
N PHE A 148 12.38 12.50 -5.08
CA PHE A 148 13.14 12.08 -3.90
C PHE A 148 13.97 13.25 -3.34
N ASN A 149 14.74 13.93 -4.20
CA ASN A 149 15.57 15.08 -3.82
C ASN A 149 14.73 16.23 -3.26
N HIS A 150 13.56 16.50 -3.88
CA HIS A 150 12.62 17.50 -3.40
C HIS A 150 12.18 17.23 -1.96
N LEU A 151 11.82 15.98 -1.63
CA LEU A 151 11.44 15.60 -0.26
C LEU A 151 12.62 15.71 0.72
N VAL A 152 13.83 15.33 0.29
CA VAL A 152 15.02 15.51 1.12
C VAL A 152 15.21 16.99 1.46
N HIS A 153 15.16 17.87 0.46
CA HIS A 153 15.28 19.32 0.68
C HIS A 153 14.15 19.88 1.53
N LEU A 154 12.90 19.49 1.26
CA LEU A 154 11.74 19.94 2.02
C LEU A 154 11.86 19.60 3.51
N THR A 155 12.32 18.39 3.83
CA THR A 155 12.44 17.91 5.21
C THR A 155 13.65 18.48 5.97
N GLN A 156 14.57 19.20 5.31
CA GLN A 156 15.71 19.85 5.98
C GLN A 156 15.30 20.96 6.95
N ASP A 157 14.16 21.58 6.73
CA ASP A 157 13.68 22.68 7.59
C ASP A 157 12.75 22.20 8.72
N HIS A 158 12.50 20.88 8.82
CA HIS A 158 11.53 20.31 9.76
C HIS A 158 12.18 19.26 10.67
N GLY A 159 12.12 19.49 12.00
CA GLY A 159 12.67 18.57 13.00
C GLY A 159 11.92 17.24 13.10
N ASN A 160 10.65 17.23 12.72
CA ASN A 160 9.69 16.13 12.78
C ASN A 160 9.39 15.51 11.41
N ALA A 161 10.25 15.72 10.41
CA ALA A 161 10.12 15.10 9.10
C ALA A 161 11.47 14.55 8.61
N ALA A 162 11.47 13.36 8.01
CA ALA A 162 12.70 12.70 7.58
C ALA A 162 12.52 11.88 6.30
N VAL A 163 13.58 11.81 5.50
CA VAL A 163 13.71 10.87 4.38
C VAL A 163 14.82 9.88 4.72
N LEU A 164 14.50 8.59 4.76
CA LEU A 164 15.46 7.52 5.03
C LEU A 164 15.91 6.83 3.73
N VAL A 165 17.19 6.49 3.68
CA VAL A 165 17.86 5.81 2.55
C VAL A 165 18.14 4.36 2.88
N GLY A 166 18.52 3.58 1.86
CA GLY A 166 18.84 2.15 2.05
C GLY A 166 17.61 1.28 2.25
N TYR A 167 16.45 1.67 1.66
CA TYR A 167 15.20 0.92 1.75
C TYR A 167 15.34 -0.50 1.17
N GLU A 168 15.54 -1.44 2.08
CA GLU A 168 15.64 -2.89 1.91
C GLU A 168 14.85 -3.58 3.03
N LEU A 169 14.86 -4.91 3.09
CA LEU A 169 14.05 -5.68 4.04
C LEU A 169 14.20 -5.22 5.50
N ALA A 170 15.43 -4.95 5.97
CA ALA A 170 15.68 -4.52 7.34
C ALA A 170 15.02 -3.16 7.67
N LEU A 171 15.28 -2.12 6.86
CA LEU A 171 14.65 -0.82 7.04
C LEU A 171 13.13 -0.91 6.84
N SER A 172 12.67 -1.73 5.89
CA SER A 172 11.25 -1.97 5.66
C SER A 172 10.54 -2.56 6.87
N LYS A 173 11.18 -3.49 7.60
CA LYS A 173 10.65 -4.06 8.85
C LYS A 173 10.55 -2.98 9.94
N LEU A 174 11.62 -2.22 10.17
CA LEU A 174 11.63 -1.12 11.15
C LEU A 174 10.52 -0.10 10.88
N LEU A 175 10.34 0.29 9.62
CA LEU A 175 9.30 1.24 9.22
C LEU A 175 7.89 0.72 9.49
N LYS A 176 7.62 -0.56 9.22
CA LYS A 176 6.31 -1.18 9.48
C LYS A 176 6.05 -1.32 10.98
N ASP A 177 7.09 -1.66 11.73
CA ASP A 177 7.03 -1.81 13.18
C ASP A 177 6.78 -0.48 13.90
N GLY A 178 7.39 0.61 13.42
CA GLY A 178 7.27 1.94 14.02
C GLY A 178 6.20 2.86 13.43
N ALA A 179 5.49 2.47 12.36
CA ALA A 179 4.43 3.31 11.79
C ALA A 179 3.14 3.25 12.60
N ASP A 180 2.55 4.39 12.93
CA ASP A 180 1.16 4.46 13.42
C ASP A 180 0.18 4.53 12.25
N VAL A 181 0.51 5.34 11.25
CA VAL A 181 -0.23 5.43 9.98
C VAL A 181 0.68 5.03 8.83
N TRP A 182 0.21 4.08 8.01
CA TRP A 182 0.86 3.74 6.75
C TRP A 182 0.16 4.44 5.59
N LEU A 183 0.84 5.44 5.00
CA LEU A 183 0.26 6.32 3.99
C LEU A 183 0.45 5.77 2.57
N ASN A 184 -0.67 5.55 1.87
CA ASN A 184 -0.71 5.09 0.50
C ASN A 184 -1.52 6.03 -0.43
N THR A 185 -0.82 6.78 -1.27
CA THR A 185 -1.40 7.78 -2.18
C THR A 185 -1.34 7.43 -3.68
N PRO A 186 -1.43 6.17 -4.15
CA PRO A 186 -1.36 5.89 -5.59
C PRO A 186 -2.54 6.51 -6.35
N VAL A 187 -2.36 6.83 -7.62
CA VAL A 187 -3.48 7.15 -8.53
C VAL A 187 -4.33 5.89 -8.69
N VAL A 188 -5.62 5.97 -8.36
CA VAL A 188 -6.57 4.83 -8.45
C VAL A 188 -6.50 4.17 -9.83
N THR A 189 -6.55 2.83 -9.85
CA THR A 189 -6.31 1.89 -10.97
C THR A 189 -4.85 1.72 -11.41
N ARG A 190 -3.88 2.41 -10.78
CA ARG A 190 -2.45 2.26 -11.10
C ARG A 190 -1.68 1.44 -10.09
N GLU A 191 -2.24 1.13 -8.92
CA GLU A 191 -1.69 0.11 -8.01
C GLU A 191 -2.42 -1.22 -8.22
N ALA A 192 -1.70 -2.23 -8.72
CA ALA A 192 -2.29 -3.55 -8.97
C ALA A 192 -2.66 -4.29 -7.68
N SER A 193 -2.00 -4.01 -6.55
CA SER A 193 -2.28 -4.61 -5.25
C SER A 193 -1.74 -3.69 -4.15
N GLY A 194 -0.59 -3.99 -3.53
CA GLY A 194 0.06 -3.12 -2.55
C GLY A 194 0.43 -3.82 -1.25
N THR A 195 1.31 -4.82 -1.32
CA THR A 195 1.54 -5.74 -0.18
C THR A 195 2.25 -5.13 1.03
N SER A 196 2.84 -3.94 0.90
CA SER A 196 3.47 -3.25 2.03
C SER A 196 2.45 -2.84 3.09
N GLY A 197 1.26 -2.40 2.67
CA GLY A 197 0.17 -2.01 3.59
C GLY A 197 -0.33 -3.20 4.41
N MET A 198 -0.37 -4.41 3.82
CA MET A 198 -0.71 -5.65 4.53
C MET A 198 0.26 -5.89 5.68
N SER A 199 1.57 -5.86 5.40
CA SER A 199 2.60 -6.07 6.42
C SER A 199 2.68 -4.94 7.45
N ALA A 200 2.29 -3.71 7.10
CA ALA A 200 2.19 -2.61 8.07
C ALA A 200 1.00 -2.83 9.02
N ALA A 201 -0.16 -3.24 8.49
CA ALA A 201 -1.33 -3.60 9.28
C ALA A 201 -1.04 -4.75 10.25
N MET A 202 -0.27 -5.77 9.82
CA MET A 202 0.18 -6.86 10.71
C MET A 202 0.97 -6.37 11.94
N ASN A 203 1.60 -5.20 11.85
CA ASN A 203 2.42 -4.60 12.90
C ASN A 203 1.74 -3.38 13.57
N GLY A 204 0.41 -3.33 13.53
CA GLY A 204 -0.38 -2.33 14.23
C GLY A 204 -0.34 -0.93 13.62
N ALA A 205 0.01 -0.81 12.33
CA ALA A 205 -0.20 0.43 11.58
C ALA A 205 -1.61 0.48 10.99
N VAL A 206 -2.19 1.66 10.96
CA VAL A 206 -3.48 1.92 10.31
C VAL A 206 -3.23 2.43 8.90
N ASN A 207 -3.86 1.81 7.89
CA ASN A 207 -3.69 2.27 6.51
C ASN A 207 -4.55 3.52 6.25
N LEU A 208 -3.92 4.58 5.75
CA LEU A 208 -4.58 5.70 5.08
C LEU A 208 -4.30 5.59 3.60
N SER A 209 -5.30 5.23 2.80
CA SER A 209 -5.08 4.93 1.38
C SER A 209 -6.19 5.43 0.47
N THR A 210 -5.85 5.73 -0.79
CA THR A 210 -6.85 5.73 -1.86
C THR A 210 -7.46 4.34 -2.01
N TYR A 211 -8.72 4.28 -2.44
CA TYR A 211 -9.44 3.02 -2.70
C TYR A 211 -8.95 2.35 -3.99
N ASP A 212 -7.73 1.77 -3.94
CA ASP A 212 -7.05 1.12 -5.05
C ASP A 212 -6.37 -0.19 -4.62
N GLY A 213 -6.10 -1.07 -5.59
CA GLY A 213 -5.39 -2.32 -5.37
C GLY A 213 -5.98 -3.19 -4.26
N TRP A 214 -5.15 -3.62 -3.31
CA TRP A 214 -5.57 -4.49 -2.20
C TRP A 214 -6.53 -3.81 -1.22
N MET A 215 -6.53 -2.47 -1.19
CA MET A 215 -7.33 -1.70 -0.25
C MET A 215 -8.83 -1.95 -0.46
N CYS A 216 -9.23 -2.20 -1.71
CA CYS A 216 -10.62 -2.54 -2.06
C CYS A 216 -11.11 -3.84 -1.42
N GLU A 217 -10.20 -4.73 -1.02
CA GLU A 217 -10.49 -6.05 -0.46
C GLU A 217 -10.34 -6.07 1.08
N PHE A 218 -9.75 -5.02 1.66
CA PHE A 218 -9.44 -4.92 3.08
C PHE A 218 -10.27 -3.85 3.82
N ALA A 219 -10.49 -2.71 3.18
CA ALA A 219 -10.87 -1.50 3.89
C ALA A 219 -12.32 -1.49 4.38
N ARG A 220 -12.49 -1.09 5.63
CA ARG A 220 -13.73 -0.60 6.23
C ARG A 220 -13.44 0.77 6.84
N ASP A 221 -13.83 1.83 6.13
CA ASP A 221 -13.50 3.22 6.48
C ASP A 221 -13.95 3.56 7.90
N GLY A 222 -13.01 4.07 8.72
CA GLY A 222 -13.22 4.42 10.12
C GLY A 222 -13.24 3.24 11.09
N ASP A 223 -13.25 1.99 10.62
CA ASP A 223 -13.31 0.79 11.45
C ASP A 223 -11.97 0.05 11.54
N ASN A 224 -11.27 -0.12 10.41
CA ASN A 224 -9.95 -0.77 10.35
C ASN A 224 -8.89 0.03 9.57
N SER A 225 -9.32 1.09 8.90
CA SER A 225 -8.49 1.90 8.01
C SER A 225 -9.20 3.21 7.66
N PHE A 226 -8.50 4.08 6.95
CA PHE A 226 -9.07 5.30 6.39
C PHE A 226 -8.93 5.33 4.88
N VAL A 227 -10.03 5.63 4.20
CA VAL A 227 -10.12 5.58 2.75
C VAL A 227 -10.31 6.97 2.18
N VAL A 228 -9.39 7.39 1.30
CA VAL A 228 -9.60 8.56 0.45
C VAL A 228 -10.68 8.20 -0.57
N PRO A 229 -11.83 8.90 -0.58
CA PRO A 229 -12.92 8.60 -1.50
C PRO A 229 -12.46 8.78 -2.96
N PRO A 230 -13.02 8.01 -3.91
CA PRO A 230 -12.67 8.19 -5.31
C PRO A 230 -13.15 9.55 -5.82
N PRO A 231 -12.38 10.20 -6.72
CA PRO A 231 -12.84 11.41 -7.39
C PRO A 231 -14.01 11.10 -8.35
N PRO A 232 -14.71 12.13 -8.87
CA PRO A 232 -15.65 11.96 -9.97
C PRO A 232 -15.05 11.17 -11.14
N ALA A 233 -15.86 10.31 -11.78
CA ALA A 233 -15.38 9.38 -12.81
C ALA A 233 -14.78 10.07 -14.04
N ASP A 234 -15.22 11.30 -14.33
CA ASP A 234 -14.78 12.16 -15.44
C ASP A 234 -13.70 13.17 -15.04
N ALA A 235 -13.23 13.16 -13.79
CA ALA A 235 -12.22 14.08 -13.30
C ALA A 235 -10.90 13.94 -14.07
N ARG A 236 -10.37 15.07 -14.53
CA ARG A 236 -9.05 15.17 -15.16
C ARG A 236 -7.95 14.90 -14.14
N HIS A 237 -6.74 14.61 -14.61
CA HIS A 237 -5.60 14.28 -13.76
C HIS A 237 -5.35 15.29 -12.62
N GLN A 238 -5.35 16.59 -12.94
CA GLN A 238 -5.10 17.65 -11.95
C GLN A 238 -6.26 17.77 -10.93
N GLU A 239 -7.50 17.61 -11.38
CA GLU A 239 -8.69 17.66 -10.50
C GLU A 239 -8.71 16.48 -9.53
N ARG A 240 -8.33 15.30 -10.02
CA ARG A 240 -8.15 14.09 -9.19
C ARG A 240 -7.08 14.30 -8.12
N ASP A 241 -5.92 14.80 -8.49
CA ASP A 241 -4.83 15.01 -7.52
C ASP A 241 -5.22 16.04 -6.46
N LEU A 242 -5.91 17.12 -6.85
CA LEU A 242 -6.41 18.11 -5.91
C LEU A 242 -7.52 17.56 -5.00
N HIS A 243 -8.42 16.73 -5.54
CA HIS A 243 -9.44 16.02 -4.77
C HIS A 243 -8.81 15.12 -3.70
N ASP A 244 -7.91 14.23 -4.11
CA ASP A 244 -7.27 13.27 -3.22
C ASP A 244 -6.42 13.98 -2.16
N LEU A 245 -5.76 15.08 -2.53
CA LEU A 245 -5.02 15.94 -1.60
C LEU A 245 -5.94 16.50 -0.50
N ARG A 246 -7.04 17.16 -0.89
CA ARG A 246 -8.00 17.77 0.04
C ARG A 246 -8.63 16.73 0.95
N ALA A 247 -9.04 15.60 0.38
CA ALA A 247 -9.64 14.51 1.13
C ALA A 247 -8.64 13.86 2.10
N THR A 248 -7.38 13.70 1.70
CA THR A 248 -6.31 13.20 2.58
C THR A 248 -6.12 14.13 3.79
N TYR A 249 -6.06 15.44 3.59
CA TYR A 249 -5.98 16.40 4.69
C TYR A 249 -7.22 16.38 5.58
N HIS A 250 -8.42 16.36 5.00
CA HIS A 250 -9.66 16.26 5.78
C HIS A 250 -9.67 15.01 6.67
N ILE A 251 -9.22 13.86 6.15
CA ILE A 251 -9.11 12.64 6.94
C ILE A 251 -8.04 12.77 8.04
N LEU A 252 -6.89 13.38 7.75
CA LEU A 252 -5.84 13.60 8.76
C LEU A 252 -6.34 14.51 9.87
N GLU A 253 -6.84 15.70 9.51
CA GLU A 253 -7.21 16.79 10.41
C GLU A 253 -8.48 16.47 11.21
N ASP A 254 -9.51 15.92 10.57
CA ASP A 254 -10.85 15.80 11.18
C ASP A 254 -11.16 14.39 11.68
N LYS A 255 -10.35 13.39 11.28
CA LYS A 255 -10.54 11.99 11.72
C LYS A 255 -9.33 11.44 12.47
N ILE A 256 -8.16 11.36 11.84
CA ILE A 256 -7.01 10.63 12.41
C ILE A 256 -6.45 11.35 13.64
N LEU A 257 -6.13 12.65 13.53
CA LEU A 257 -5.52 13.39 14.62
C LEU A 257 -6.41 13.43 15.87
N PRO A 258 -7.71 13.79 15.78
CA PRO A 258 -8.59 13.77 16.95
C PRO A 258 -8.76 12.35 17.52
N THR A 259 -8.88 11.32 16.67
CA THR A 259 -9.00 9.94 17.18
C THR A 259 -7.73 9.48 17.91
N TYR A 260 -6.54 9.80 17.39
CA TYR A 260 -5.28 9.40 18.01
C TYR A 260 -5.06 10.10 19.36
N TYR A 261 -5.24 11.43 19.41
CA TYR A 261 -4.88 12.24 20.58
C TYR A 261 -5.98 12.36 21.63
N GLU A 262 -7.24 12.53 21.20
CA GLU A 262 -8.35 12.81 22.11
C GLU A 262 -9.12 11.54 22.49
N ARG A 263 -9.09 10.51 21.62
CA ARG A 263 -9.86 9.27 21.77
C ARG A 263 -8.97 8.02 21.64
N PRO A 264 -7.90 7.89 22.44
CA PRO A 264 -6.94 6.79 22.28
C PRO A 264 -7.55 5.39 22.38
N GLY A 265 -8.65 5.22 23.14
CA GLY A 265 -9.38 3.95 23.17
C GLY A 265 -9.98 3.56 21.82
N GLU A 266 -10.55 4.52 21.08
CA GLU A 266 -11.07 4.29 19.72
C GLU A 266 -9.91 4.02 18.73
N TRP A 267 -8.80 4.74 18.86
CA TRP A 267 -7.60 4.49 18.05
C TRP A 267 -7.10 3.05 18.20
N TRP A 268 -6.98 2.56 19.43
CA TRP A 268 -6.48 1.21 19.67
C TRP A 268 -7.46 0.10 19.28
N ASN A 269 -8.77 0.37 19.33
CA ASN A 269 -9.77 -0.52 18.73
C ASN A 269 -9.59 -0.60 17.21
N LEU A 270 -9.37 0.54 16.54
CA LEU A 270 -9.12 0.60 15.11
C LEU A 270 -7.83 -0.17 14.74
N VAL A 271 -6.76 -0.02 15.53
CA VAL A 271 -5.52 -0.80 15.37
C VAL A 271 -5.79 -2.30 15.50
N LEU A 272 -6.53 -2.75 16.52
CA LEU A 272 -6.87 -4.16 16.69
C LEU A 272 -7.68 -4.70 15.51
N ASN A 273 -8.68 -3.94 15.04
CA ASN A 273 -9.48 -4.31 13.87
C ASN A 273 -8.59 -4.47 12.63
N SER A 274 -7.72 -3.49 12.35
CA SER A 274 -6.73 -3.53 11.26
C SER A 274 -5.89 -4.82 11.31
N MET A 275 -5.33 -5.15 12.47
CA MET A 275 -4.50 -6.35 12.63
C MET A 275 -5.31 -7.66 12.52
N ASN A 276 -6.54 -7.67 13.01
CA ASN A 276 -7.42 -8.85 12.99
C ASN A 276 -7.95 -9.14 11.59
N ASP A 277 -8.24 -8.11 10.80
CA ASP A 277 -8.79 -8.26 9.46
C ASP A 277 -7.76 -8.62 8.41
N VAL A 278 -6.49 -8.20 8.61
CA VAL A 278 -5.46 -8.41 7.58
C VAL A 278 -5.03 -9.87 7.50
N VAL A 279 -4.87 -10.55 8.64
CA VAL A 279 -4.24 -11.87 8.70
C VAL A 279 -5.09 -13.03 8.15
N PRO A 280 -6.43 -13.09 8.32
CA PRO A 280 -7.22 -14.20 7.79
C PRO A 280 -7.18 -14.30 6.27
N PHE A 281 -7.18 -13.16 5.58
CA PHE A 281 -7.20 -13.13 4.13
C PHE A 281 -5.81 -12.87 3.54
N PHE A 282 -5.01 -11.93 4.05
CA PHE A 282 -3.74 -11.53 3.40
C PHE A 282 -2.50 -12.33 3.84
N ASP A 283 -2.68 -13.57 4.31
CA ASP A 283 -1.58 -14.51 4.55
C ASP A 283 -1.20 -15.33 3.30
N SER A 284 0.09 -15.59 3.13
CA SER A 284 0.64 -16.28 1.97
C SER A 284 0.19 -17.74 1.83
N ASP A 285 -0.20 -18.41 2.90
CA ASP A 285 -0.66 -19.80 2.85
C ASP A 285 -1.96 -19.91 2.04
N ARG A 286 -2.87 -18.96 2.23
CA ARG A 286 -4.12 -18.84 1.45
C ARG A 286 -3.82 -18.55 -0.02
N MET A 287 -2.94 -17.58 -0.31
CA MET A 287 -2.55 -17.25 -1.68
C MET A 287 -1.93 -18.46 -2.39
N ALA A 288 -1.03 -19.19 -1.72
CA ALA A 288 -0.41 -20.38 -2.28
C ALA A 288 -1.46 -21.46 -2.59
N ALA A 289 -2.40 -21.72 -1.68
CA ALA A 289 -3.49 -22.67 -1.89
C ALA A 289 -4.35 -22.30 -3.11
N GLU A 290 -4.74 -21.03 -3.25
CA GLU A 290 -5.49 -20.51 -4.41
C GLU A 290 -4.72 -20.70 -5.73
N TYR A 291 -3.38 -20.52 -5.74
CA TYR A 291 -2.57 -20.82 -6.93
C TYR A 291 -2.66 -22.29 -7.36
N TYR A 292 -2.61 -23.23 -6.42
CA TYR A 292 -2.78 -24.65 -6.75
C TYR A 292 -4.20 -24.94 -7.24
N GLN A 293 -5.21 -24.48 -6.51
CA GLN A 293 -6.62 -24.81 -6.78
C GLN A 293 -7.17 -24.14 -8.05
N ASP A 294 -6.93 -22.84 -8.20
CA ASP A 294 -7.63 -22.00 -9.19
C ASP A 294 -6.82 -21.77 -10.47
N LEU A 295 -5.53 -22.11 -10.48
CA LEU A 295 -4.66 -21.90 -11.64
C LEU A 295 -3.98 -23.19 -12.12
N TYR A 296 -3.26 -23.89 -11.23
CA TYR A 296 -2.48 -25.06 -11.61
C TYR A 296 -3.36 -26.31 -11.82
N ASP A 297 -4.27 -26.59 -10.89
CA ASP A 297 -5.15 -27.76 -10.93
C ASP A 297 -6.54 -27.47 -11.54
N ALA A 298 -6.78 -26.22 -11.97
CA ALA A 298 -8.06 -25.82 -12.54
C ALA A 298 -8.48 -26.76 -13.69
N PRO A 299 -9.74 -27.22 -13.76
CA PRO A 299 -10.18 -28.16 -14.78
C PRO A 299 -10.07 -27.57 -16.19
N PHE A 300 -9.77 -28.42 -17.17
CA PHE A 300 -9.73 -28.02 -18.57
C PHE A 300 -11.16 -27.88 -19.12
N HIS A 301 -11.51 -26.71 -19.66
CA HIS A 301 -12.82 -26.51 -20.28
C HIS A 301 -12.69 -26.56 -21.81
N PRO A 302 -13.49 -27.38 -22.53
CA PRO A 302 -13.36 -27.55 -23.99
C PRO A 302 -13.48 -26.26 -24.82
N GLY A 303 -14.12 -25.21 -24.29
CA GLY A 303 -14.16 -23.88 -24.93
C GLY A 303 -12.80 -23.18 -25.02
N GLU A 304 -11.80 -23.62 -24.25
CA GLU A 304 -10.42 -23.11 -24.23
C GLU A 304 -9.56 -23.66 -25.39
N ALA A 305 -10.06 -24.66 -26.13
CA ALA A 305 -9.36 -25.29 -27.26
C ALA A 305 -9.26 -24.40 -28.52
N ARG A 306 -10.15 -23.41 -28.68
CA ARG A 306 -10.18 -22.50 -29.86
C ARG A 306 -8.90 -21.69 -30.05
N ASN A 307 -8.12 -21.48 -28.99
CA ASN A 307 -6.89 -20.70 -29.05
C ASN A 307 -5.69 -21.49 -29.63
N ARG A 308 -5.73 -22.83 -29.62
CA ARG A 308 -4.65 -23.65 -30.20
C ARG A 308 -4.79 -23.81 -31.71
N GLU A 309 -6.03 -23.93 -32.21
CA GLU A 309 -6.29 -24.08 -33.65
C GLU A 309 -6.07 -22.77 -34.42
N ALA A 310 -6.33 -21.60 -33.82
CA ALA A 310 -6.11 -20.31 -34.48
C ALA A 310 -4.61 -19.94 -34.66
N VAL A 311 -3.70 -20.58 -33.91
CA VAL A 311 -2.24 -20.35 -34.00
C VAL A 311 -1.56 -21.39 -34.92
N ALA A 312 -2.17 -22.57 -35.09
CA ALA A 312 -1.77 -23.55 -36.08
C ALA A 312 -2.48 -23.25 -37.41
N GLY A 313 -1.89 -22.36 -38.21
CA GLY A 313 -2.51 -21.78 -39.40
C GLY A 313 -3.19 -22.75 -40.37
N GLU A 314 -4.15 -22.20 -41.12
CA GLU A 314 -4.62 -22.76 -42.38
C GLU A 314 -3.41 -23.21 -43.23
N PRO A 315 -3.40 -24.43 -43.78
CA PRO A 315 -2.40 -24.80 -44.75
C PRO A 315 -2.55 -23.86 -45.94
N ALA A 316 -1.46 -23.20 -46.32
CA ALA A 316 -1.37 -22.45 -47.56
C ALA A 316 -1.88 -23.34 -48.70
N GLY A 317 -3.03 -22.97 -49.26
CA GLY A 317 -3.64 -23.67 -50.37
C GLY A 317 -2.67 -23.74 -51.54
N THR A 318 -2.31 -24.95 -51.93
CA THR A 318 -1.70 -25.26 -53.22
C THR A 318 -2.81 -25.34 -54.28
N ALA A 319 -2.90 -24.33 -55.14
CA ALA A 319 -3.14 -24.36 -56.59
C ALA A 319 -3.59 -22.98 -57.08
#